data_AF-A0A078B6D7-F1
#
_entry.id   AF-A0A078B6D7-F1
#
_cell.length_a   1.000
_cell.length_b   1.000
_cell.length_c   1.000
_cell.angle_alpha   90.00
_cell.angle_beta   90.00
_cell.angle_gamma   90.00
#
_symmetry.space_group_name_H-M   'P 1'
#
loop_
_entity.id
_entity.type
_entity.pdbx_description
1 polymer ?
#
loop_
_entity_poly.entity_id
_entity_poly.type
_entity_poly.pdbx_seq_one_letter_code
_entity_poly.pdbx_strand_id
1 'polypeptide(L)'
;MQGVDTDSTVKNLIYGFKGASFCAKERGDFVLCRATPAGRLGDPELCEGKVANFLQCYHDMVKHTSASCQNQYKGAYDCLKSNFDVKDTSKMVSCKELVDDFASCK
;
A
#
# COMPACT_ATOMS: atom_id res chain seq x y z
N MET A 1 -15.98 -5.85 -19.25
CA MET A 1 -15.59 -5.32 -17.93
C MET A 1 -14.53 -6.27 -17.38
N GLN A 2 -13.26 -5.89 -17.39
CA GLN A 2 -12.19 -6.71 -16.80
C GLN A 2 -12.48 -6.79 -15.30
N GLY A 3 -12.79 -7.99 -14.82
CA GLY A 3 -13.03 -8.24 -13.41
C GLY A 3 -11.83 -7.74 -12.63
N VAL A 4 -12.08 -6.84 -11.68
CA VAL A 4 -11.07 -6.40 -10.71
C VAL A 4 -10.55 -7.67 -10.06
N ASP A 5 -9.26 -7.98 -10.24
CA ASP A 5 -8.61 -9.08 -9.55
C ASP A 5 -8.61 -8.74 -8.06
N THR A 6 -9.55 -9.34 -7.32
CA THR A 6 -9.80 -9.06 -5.90
C THR A 6 -8.55 -9.36 -5.07
N ASP A 7 -7.82 -10.41 -5.42
CA ASP A 7 -6.60 -10.82 -4.71
C ASP A 7 -5.49 -9.76 -4.84
N SER A 8 -5.25 -9.25 -6.05
CA SER A 8 -4.31 -8.16 -6.33
C SER A 8 -4.76 -6.85 -5.68
N THR A 9 -6.06 -6.59 -5.67
CA THR A 9 -6.63 -5.38 -5.04
C THR A 9 -6.42 -5.39 -3.53
N VAL A 10 -6.78 -6.49 -2.86
CA VAL A 10 -6.61 -6.65 -1.41
C VAL A 10 -5.13 -6.58 -1.04
N LYS A 11 -4.27 -7.27 -1.80
CA LYS A 11 -2.82 -7.21 -1.60
C LYS A 11 -2.29 -5.78 -1.72
N ASN A 12 -2.68 -5.06 -2.77
CA ASN A 12 -2.25 -3.67 -2.99
C ASN A 12 -2.77 -2.72 -1.90
N LEU A 13 -3.98 -2.93 -1.38
CA LEU A 13 -4.53 -2.15 -0.27
C LEU A 13 -3.72 -2.35 1.02
N ILE A 14 -3.42 -3.60 1.37
CA ILE A 14 -2.68 -3.94 2.60
C ILE A 14 -1.26 -3.37 2.56
N TYR A 15 -0.50 -3.68 1.50
CA TYR A 15 0.86 -3.16 1.36
C TYR A 15 0.88 -1.65 1.11
N GLY A 16 -0.13 -1.10 0.43
CA GLY A 16 -0.28 0.33 0.23
C GLY A 16 -0.48 1.08 1.54
N PHE A 17 -1.30 0.55 2.45
CA PHE A 17 -1.51 1.13 3.78
C PHE A 17 -0.20 1.14 4.59
N LYS A 18 0.52 0.02 4.64
CA LYS A 18 1.82 -0.06 5.31
C LYS A 18 2.88 0.84 4.66
N GLY A 19 2.94 0.85 3.33
CA GLY A 19 3.87 1.68 2.57
C GLY A 19 3.64 3.16 2.78
N ALA A 20 2.38 3.58 2.98
CA ALA A 20 2.03 4.97 3.26
C ALA A 20 2.62 5.49 4.58
N SER A 21 2.75 4.64 5.60
CA SER A 21 3.37 4.99 6.88
C SER A 21 4.87 4.73 6.89
N PHE A 22 5.32 3.58 6.39
CA PHE A 22 6.73 3.19 6.40
C PHE A 22 7.60 4.05 5.47
N CYS A 23 7.13 4.34 4.26
CA CYS A 23 7.83 5.16 3.26
C CYS A 23 7.25 6.58 3.16
N ALA A 24 6.71 7.11 4.27
CA ALA A 24 6.03 8.41 4.29
C ALA A 24 6.94 9.55 3.81
N LYS A 25 8.22 9.49 4.15
CA LYS A 25 9.22 10.49 3.78
C LYS A 25 9.48 10.49 2.28
N GLU A 26 9.83 9.35 1.71
CA GLU A 26 10.15 9.19 0.29
C GLU A 26 8.92 9.51 -0.57
N ARG A 27 7.73 9.10 -0.12
CA ARG A 27 6.46 9.49 -0.73
C ARG A 27 6.26 11.00 -0.69
N GLY A 28 6.51 11.63 0.46
CA GLY A 28 6.40 13.08 0.65
C GLY A 28 7.31 13.83 -0.31
N ASP A 29 8.58 13.45 -0.40
CA ASP A 29 9.57 14.01 -1.33
C ASP A 29 9.11 13.93 -2.79
N PHE A 30 8.58 12.77 -3.20
CA PHE A 30 8.06 12.60 -4.56
C PHE A 30 6.83 13.45 -4.84
N VAL A 31 5.87 13.47 -3.92
CA VAL A 31 4.64 14.28 -4.04
C VAL A 31 4.98 15.77 -4.09
N LEU A 32 5.91 16.23 -3.24
CA LEU A 32 6.37 17.61 -3.24
C LEU A 32 7.04 17.98 -4.57
N CYS A 33 7.91 17.12 -5.09
CA CYS A 33 8.55 17.33 -6.40
C CYS A 33 7.50 17.53 -7.50
N ARG A 34 6.51 16.64 -7.56
CA ARG A 34 5.38 16.71 -8.52
C ARG A 34 4.41 17.86 -8.28
N ALA A 35 4.41 18.46 -7.09
CA ALA A 35 3.55 19.60 -6.78
C ALA A 35 4.14 20.92 -7.29
N THR A 36 5.46 20.98 -7.56
CA THR A 36 6.11 22.17 -8.12
C THR A 36 5.70 22.40 -9.58
N PRO A 37 5.68 23.65 -10.08
CA PRO A 37 5.43 23.92 -11.50
C PRO A 37 6.38 23.17 -12.43
N ALA A 38 7.66 23.04 -12.04
CA ALA A 38 8.68 22.31 -12.79
C ALA A 38 8.39 20.80 -12.88
N GLY A 39 7.90 20.17 -11.81
CA GLY A 39 7.55 18.74 -11.80
C GLY A 39 6.10 18.41 -12.20
N ARG A 40 5.17 19.38 -12.15
CA ARG A 40 3.74 19.19 -12.47
C ARG A 40 3.43 19.47 -13.95
N LEU A 41 4.05 20.51 -14.51
CA LEU A 41 3.77 21.06 -15.83
C LEU A 41 5.01 21.13 -16.73
N GLY A 42 6.21 20.97 -16.15
CA GLY A 42 7.47 20.87 -16.88
C GLY A 42 7.77 19.42 -17.26
N ASP A 43 8.87 18.89 -16.71
CA ASP A 43 9.44 17.59 -17.08
C ASP A 43 9.30 16.57 -15.92
N PRO A 44 8.52 15.48 -16.11
CA PRO A 44 8.40 14.40 -15.14
C PRO A 44 9.74 13.75 -14.75
N GLU A 45 10.74 13.80 -15.65
CA GLU A 45 12.08 13.20 -15.43
C GLU A 45 12.81 13.85 -14.25
N LEU A 46 12.50 15.12 -13.94
CA LEU A 46 13.07 15.83 -12.79
C LEU A 46 12.71 15.18 -11.44
N CYS A 47 11.63 14.40 -11.40
CA CYS A 47 11.19 13.69 -10.19
C CYS A 47 11.54 12.18 -10.23
N GLU A 48 12.23 11.69 -11.25
CA GLU A 48 12.59 10.27 -11.40
C GLU A 48 13.39 9.74 -10.22
N GLY A 49 14.40 10.48 -9.76
CA GLY A 49 15.18 10.07 -8.59
C GLY A 49 14.33 9.96 -7.33
N LYS A 50 13.30 10.81 -7.18
CA LYS A 50 12.39 10.78 -6.02
C LYS A 50 11.42 9.61 -6.07
N VAL A 51 10.86 9.29 -7.24
CA VAL A 51 10.02 8.10 -7.39
C VAL A 51 10.83 6.82 -7.28
N ALA A 52 12.06 6.76 -7.79
CA ALA A 52 12.95 5.61 -7.65
C ALA A 52 13.22 5.32 -6.17
N ASN A 53 13.52 6.34 -5.36
CA ASN A 53 13.70 6.19 -3.91
C ASN A 53 12.43 5.68 -3.21
N PHE A 54 11.26 6.20 -3.59
CA PHE A 54 9.98 5.72 -3.03
C PHE A 54 9.71 4.26 -3.40
N LEU A 55 9.91 3.88 -4.67
CA LEU A 55 9.74 2.51 -5.14
C LEU A 55 10.73 1.56 -4.48
N GLN A 56 11.97 1.98 -4.27
CA GLN A 56 12.97 1.19 -3.56
C GLN A 56 12.57 0.95 -2.10
N CYS A 57 12.17 2.01 -1.38
CA CYS A 57 11.67 1.87 0.00
C CYS A 57 10.47 0.91 0.06
N TYR A 58 9.52 1.06 -0.87
CA TYR A 58 8.33 0.21 -0.92
C TYR A 58 8.70 -1.25 -1.21
N HIS A 59 9.59 -1.50 -2.17
CA HIS A 59 10.08 -2.83 -2.51
C HIS A 59 10.77 -3.50 -1.33
N ASP A 60 11.68 -2.79 -0.65
CA ASP A 60 12.41 -3.32 0.49
C ASP A 60 11.47 -3.59 1.67
N MET A 61 10.51 -2.70 1.91
CA MET A 61 9.43 -2.93 2.87
C MET A 61 8.67 -4.21 2.55
N VAL A 62 8.20 -4.41 1.31
CA VAL A 62 7.48 -5.63 0.93
C VAL A 62 8.35 -6.87 1.14
N LYS A 63 9.63 -6.82 0.74
CA LYS A 63 10.57 -7.92 0.90
C LYS A 63 10.77 -8.29 2.37
N HIS A 64 11.02 -7.32 3.25
CA HIS A 64 11.17 -7.57 4.68
C HIS A 64 9.87 -8.09 5.31
N THR A 65 8.76 -7.42 5.03
CA THR A 65 7.47 -7.74 5.63
C THR A 65 6.94 -9.10 5.18
N SER A 66 7.19 -9.50 3.93
CA SER A 66 6.82 -10.83 3.41
C SER A 66 7.65 -11.97 4.01
N ALA A 67 8.82 -11.67 4.57
CA ALA A 67 9.64 -12.65 5.28
C ALA A 67 9.25 -12.77 6.76
N SER A 68 8.98 -11.65 7.43
CA SER A 68 8.82 -11.60 8.90
C SER A 68 7.37 -11.56 9.40
N CYS A 69 6.44 -11.08 8.58
CA CYS A 69 5.08 -10.71 9.03
C CYS A 69 3.98 -11.49 8.30
N GLN A 70 4.27 -12.72 7.87
CA GLN A 70 3.32 -13.53 7.07
C GLN A 70 2.00 -13.81 7.81
N ASN A 71 2.05 -14.01 9.13
CA ASN A 71 0.86 -14.31 9.92
C ASN A 71 -0.07 -13.09 10.03
N GLN A 72 0.49 -11.91 10.31
CA GLN A 72 -0.24 -10.65 10.37
C GLN A 72 -0.81 -10.29 9.00
N TYR A 73 -0.01 -10.48 7.94
CA TYR A 73 -0.46 -10.29 6.56
C TYR A 73 -1.66 -11.18 6.25
N LYS A 74 -1.57 -12.47 6.58
CA LYS A 74 -2.65 -13.44 6.33
C LYS A 74 -3.94 -13.05 7.05
N GLY A 75 -3.85 -12.65 8.32
CA GLY A 75 -5.02 -12.19 9.07
C GLY A 75 -5.71 -10.99 8.42
N ALA A 76 -4.94 -9.97 8.04
CA ALA A 76 -5.46 -8.80 7.34
C ALA A 76 -6.06 -9.15 5.97
N TYR A 77 -5.39 -10.05 5.22
CA TYR A 77 -5.81 -10.52 3.91
C TYR A 77 -7.13 -11.27 3.96
N ASP A 78 -7.24 -12.26 4.83
CA ASP A 78 -8.43 -13.11 4.95
C ASP A 78 -9.64 -12.27 5.37
N CYS A 79 -9.45 -11.33 6.31
CA CYS A 79 -10.50 -10.40 6.70
C CYS A 79 -10.97 -9.53 5.53
N LEU A 80 -10.05 -8.85 4.84
CA LEU A 80 -10.41 -7.96 3.74
C LEU A 80 -11.03 -8.74 2.58
N LYS A 81 -10.49 -9.90 2.23
CA LYS A 81 -11.03 -10.77 1.18
C LYS A 81 -12.46 -11.20 1.51
N SER A 82 -12.74 -11.62 2.74
CA SER A 82 -14.08 -12.01 3.15
C SER A 82 -15.11 -10.88 2.96
N ASN A 83 -14.71 -9.63 3.18
CA ASN A 83 -15.57 -8.46 2.96
C ASN A 83 -15.87 -8.19 1.48
N PHE A 84 -14.99 -8.59 0.54
CA PHE A 84 -15.25 -8.49 -0.90
C PHE A 84 -16.24 -9.56 -1.39
N ASP A 85 -16.33 -10.71 -0.70
CA ASP A 85 -17.26 -11.79 -1.03
C ASP A 85 -18.66 -11.57 -0.43
N VAL A 86 -18.79 -10.66 0.54
CA VAL A 86 -20.05 -10.33 1.20
C VAL A 86 -20.93 -9.45 0.30
N LYS A 87 -22.06 -10.01 -0.16
CA LYS A 87 -23.08 -9.27 -0.94
C LYS A 87 -23.96 -8.35 -0.08
N ASP A 88 -24.00 -8.59 1.22
CA ASP A 88 -24.82 -7.88 2.20
C ASP A 88 -23.92 -7.04 3.11
N THR A 89 -23.85 -5.74 2.84
CA THR A 89 -22.93 -4.81 3.52
C THR A 89 -23.15 -4.73 5.03
N SER A 90 -24.31 -5.18 5.56
CA SER A 90 -24.56 -5.26 7.00
C SER A 90 -23.75 -6.34 7.72
N LYS A 91 -23.16 -7.29 6.97
CA LYS A 91 -22.31 -8.38 7.47
C LYS A 91 -20.81 -8.12 7.32
N MET A 92 -20.43 -6.95 6.80
CA MET A 92 -19.02 -6.58 6.69
C MET A 92 -18.41 -6.46 8.09
N VAL A 93 -17.26 -7.08 8.27
CA VAL A 93 -16.51 -7.04 9.52
C VAL A 93 -15.42 -5.97 9.46
N SER A 94 -15.14 -5.31 10.58
CA SER A 94 -14.03 -4.36 10.65
C SER A 94 -12.70 -5.11 10.60
N CYS A 95 -11.87 -4.82 9.59
CA CYS A 95 -10.51 -5.35 9.48
C CYS A 95 -9.44 -4.41 10.04
N LYS A 96 -9.85 -3.30 10.67
CA LYS A 96 -8.95 -2.21 11.07
C LYS A 96 -7.80 -2.70 11.95
N GLU A 97 -8.10 -3.44 13.01
CA GLU A 97 -7.09 -3.91 13.97
C GLU A 97 -6.07 -4.85 13.32
N LEU A 98 -6.51 -5.74 12.44
CA LEU A 98 -5.64 -6.67 11.71
C LEU A 98 -4.72 -5.94 10.72
N VAL A 99 -5.26 -4.92 10.04
CA VAL A 99 -4.49 -4.07 9.13
C VAL A 99 -3.48 -3.21 9.91
N ASP A 100 -3.86 -2.66 11.06
CA ASP A 100 -2.99 -1.86 11.93
C ASP A 100 -1.87 -2.74 12.55
N ASP A 101 -2.17 -3.98 12.92
CA ASP A 101 -1.19 -4.96 13.42
C ASP A 101 -0.15 -5.29 12.33
N PHE A 102 -0.60 -5.60 11.11
CA PHE A 102 0.31 -5.79 9.97
C PHE A 102 1.15 -4.54 9.67
N ALA A 103 0.54 -3.36 9.71
CA ALA A 103 1.24 -2.09 9.48
C ALA A 103 2.36 -1.86 10.51
N SER A 104 2.15 -2.29 11.75
CA SER A 104 3.09 -2.11 12.86
C SER A 104 4.18 -3.18 12.94
N CYS A 105 3.99 -4.34 12.29
CA CYS A 105 4.97 -5.41 12.25
C CYS A 105 6.31 -4.98 11.60
N LYS A 106 7.45 -5.34 12.20
CA LYS A 106 8.80 -4.90 11.76
C LYS A 106 9.57 -6.03 11.08
#